data_AF-A0A354I740-F1
#
_entry.id   AF-A0A354I740-F1
#
_cell.length_a   1.000
_cell.length_b   1.000
_cell.length_c   1.000
_cell.angle_alpha   90.00
_cell.angle_beta   90.00
_cell.angle_gamma   90.00
#
_symmetry.space_group_name_H-M   'P 1'
#
loop_
_entity.id
_entity.type
_entity.pdbx_description
1 polymer ?
#
loop_
_entity_poly.entity_id
_entity_poly.type
_entity_poly.pdbx_seq_one_letter_code
_entity_poly.pdbx_strand_id
1 'polypeptide(L)'
;MNKRAVNISSLVILLALLSLILEICLYYFIPQHIVSVAIAALISLGLSHFFLEMSLDYDYCFLHAAIMTITSLAFYIVVYMMQPNPWIQYDYSLLALIIVNWFIPFAYCFIRDFFDRGPRFSDYLFFFHGMSLLFLIVYLLAIIKQLFITPLLPPYEPAAFGAHNFVPFMATGSYIEEAFSNNIDLHHIIIYIIEMIALAIPFGFYAKVYCRNLPLLIRIAVYLIIPFLLEAIQYLSGIGRADIDDYTLGMIGTVIGIIIYHIIYYISYNTHKRDFLEDRTVTKSLIFHFNSSI
;
A
#
# COMPACT_ATOMS: atom_id res chain seq x y z
N MET A 1 -11.77 3.66 -32.01
CA MET A 1 -10.50 4.09 -31.36
C MET A 1 -9.76 5.05 -32.27
N ASN A 2 -9.39 6.23 -31.77
CA ASN A 2 -8.68 7.27 -32.51
C ASN A 2 -7.21 6.85 -32.74
N LYS A 3 -6.65 7.00 -33.95
CA LYS A 3 -5.28 6.53 -34.28
C LYS A 3 -4.21 7.06 -33.32
N ARG A 4 -4.40 8.27 -32.79
CA ARG A 4 -3.49 8.90 -31.82
C ARG A 4 -3.46 8.16 -30.47
N ALA A 5 -4.61 7.71 -29.97
CA ALA A 5 -4.70 6.98 -28.70
C ALA A 5 -4.03 5.59 -28.78
N VAL A 6 -4.16 4.93 -29.94
CA VAL A 6 -3.49 3.64 -30.21
C VAL A 6 -1.97 3.81 -30.21
N ASN A 7 -1.46 4.89 -30.82
CA ASN A 7 -0.03 5.15 -30.86
C ASN A 7 0.57 5.41 -29.47
N ILE A 8 -0.14 6.13 -28.60
CA ILE A 8 0.32 6.41 -27.24
C ILE A 8 0.29 5.14 -26.38
N SER A 9 -0.78 4.35 -26.44
CA SER A 9 -0.86 3.08 -25.69
C SER A 9 0.26 2.10 -26.08
N SER A 10 0.54 1.96 -27.38
CA SER A 10 1.64 1.12 -27.85
C SER A 10 3.01 1.63 -27.38
N LEU A 11 3.20 2.95 -27.34
CA LEU A 11 4.43 3.56 -26.82
C LEU A 11 4.60 3.29 -25.33
N VAL A 12 3.52 3.38 -24.54
CA VAL A 12 3.54 3.05 -23.10
C VAL A 12 4.00 1.63 -22.88
N ILE A 13 3.42 0.67 -23.61
CA ILE A 13 3.78 -0.75 -23.51
C ILE A 13 5.24 -0.96 -23.90
N LEU A 14 5.71 -0.37 -25.00
CA LEU A 14 7.09 -0.49 -25.46
C LEU A 14 8.09 0.02 -24.40
N LEU A 15 7.84 1.21 -23.84
CA LEU A 15 8.74 1.81 -22.84
C LEU A 15 8.68 1.08 -21.50
N ALA A 16 7.51 0.57 -21.09
CA ALA A 16 7.40 -0.28 -19.90
C ALA A 16 8.19 -1.59 -20.06
N LEU A 17 8.11 -2.24 -21.22
CA LEU A 17 8.91 -3.43 -21.50
C LEU A 17 10.41 -3.14 -21.50
N LEU A 18 10.83 -2.02 -22.08
CA LEU A 18 12.23 -1.60 -22.05
C LEU A 18 12.70 -1.31 -20.61
N SER A 19 11.87 -0.66 -19.79
CA SER A 19 12.15 -0.40 -18.38
C SER A 19 12.30 -1.71 -17.61
N LEU A 20 11.40 -2.68 -17.83
CA LEU A 20 11.48 -4.01 -17.21
C LEU A 20 12.77 -4.75 -17.57
N ILE A 21 13.14 -4.77 -18.85
CA ILE A 21 14.38 -5.42 -19.30
C ILE A 21 15.57 -4.77 -18.61
N LEU A 22 15.59 -3.43 -18.54
CA LEU A 22 16.65 -2.71 -17.86
C LEU A 22 16.68 -3.02 -16.36
N GLU A 23 15.54 -3.07 -15.68
CA GLU A 23 15.47 -3.44 -14.25
C GLU A 23 16.04 -4.83 -13.99
N ILE A 24 15.66 -5.82 -14.79
CA ILE A 24 16.17 -7.20 -14.68
C ILE A 24 17.67 -7.24 -14.96
N CYS A 25 18.14 -6.53 -15.99
CA CYS A 25 19.57 -6.43 -16.30
C CYS A 25 20.35 -5.77 -15.18
N LEU A 26 19.86 -4.66 -14.61
CA LEU A 26 20.52 -3.97 -13.50
C LEU A 26 20.56 -4.86 -12.25
N TYR A 27 19.46 -5.54 -11.93
CA TYR A 27 19.41 -6.47 -10.80
C TYR A 27 20.40 -7.63 -10.99
N TYR A 28 20.54 -8.15 -12.22
CA TYR A 28 21.46 -9.25 -12.52
C TYR A 28 22.93 -8.83 -12.53
N PHE A 29 23.28 -7.70 -13.15
CA PHE A 29 24.67 -7.30 -13.38
C PHE A 29 25.27 -6.46 -12.25
N ILE A 30 24.47 -5.78 -11.43
CA ILE A 30 24.95 -4.90 -10.37
C ILE A 30 24.85 -5.61 -9.02
N PRO A 31 25.98 -5.92 -8.35
CA PRO A 31 25.95 -6.60 -7.05
C PRO A 31 25.20 -5.83 -5.95
N GLN A 32 25.19 -4.49 -6.05
CA GLN A 32 24.42 -3.63 -5.14
C GLN A 32 22.99 -3.44 -5.67
N HIS A 33 22.08 -4.35 -5.34
CA HIS A 33 20.69 -4.32 -5.83
C HIS A 33 19.92 -3.04 -5.45
N ILE A 34 20.33 -2.29 -4.41
CA ILE A 34 19.74 -0.97 -4.09
C ILE A 34 19.91 0.02 -5.26
N VAL A 35 20.99 -0.10 -6.03
CA VAL A 35 21.22 0.76 -7.20
C VAL A 35 20.17 0.49 -8.29
N SER A 36 19.75 -0.77 -8.48
CA SER A 36 18.69 -1.08 -9.44
C SER A 36 17.36 -0.46 -9.01
N VAL A 37 17.04 -0.49 -7.71
CA VAL A 37 15.86 0.17 -7.14
C VAL A 37 15.91 1.69 -7.37
N ALA A 38 17.05 2.33 -7.12
CA ALA A 38 17.21 3.77 -7.31
C ALA A 38 17.07 4.19 -8.79
N ILE A 39 17.62 3.40 -9.72
CA ILE A 39 17.49 3.67 -11.15
C ILE A 39 16.05 3.44 -11.61
N ALA A 40 15.41 2.34 -11.18
CA ALA A 40 13.99 2.08 -11.44
C ALA A 40 13.11 3.24 -10.97
N ALA A 41 13.43 3.81 -9.79
CA ALA A 41 12.72 4.95 -9.26
C ALA A 41 12.80 6.19 -10.15
N LEU A 42 13.99 6.53 -10.63
CA LEU A 42 14.21 7.67 -11.51
C LEU A 42 13.53 7.49 -12.88
N ILE A 43 13.61 6.28 -13.44
CA ILE A 43 12.97 5.96 -14.72
C ILE A 43 11.46 6.01 -14.58
N SER A 44 10.91 5.39 -13.53
CA SER A 44 9.48 5.39 -13.25
C SER A 44 8.92 6.80 -13.08
N LEU A 45 9.66 7.68 -12.39
CA LEU A 45 9.32 9.10 -12.27
C LEU A 45 9.34 9.81 -13.64
N GLY A 46 10.42 9.63 -14.42
CA GLY A 46 10.59 10.26 -15.73
C GLY A 46 9.52 9.82 -16.73
N LEU A 47 9.20 8.52 -16.78
CA LEU A 47 8.15 7.97 -17.62
C LEU A 47 6.76 8.44 -17.18
N SER A 48 6.49 8.48 -15.88
CA SER A 48 5.22 9.02 -15.36
C SER A 48 5.02 10.47 -15.75
N HIS A 49 6.05 11.32 -15.63
CA HIS A 49 6.02 12.69 -16.10
C HIS A 49 5.79 12.78 -17.61
N PHE A 50 6.55 12.02 -18.39
CA PHE A 50 6.48 12.01 -19.85
C PHE A 50 5.08 11.61 -20.33
N PHE A 51 4.50 10.53 -19.81
CA PHE A 51 3.17 10.08 -20.23
C PHE A 51 2.07 11.05 -19.86
N LEU A 52 2.13 11.63 -18.65
CA LEU A 52 1.12 12.58 -18.21
C LEU A 52 1.14 13.86 -19.06
N GLU A 53 2.32 14.42 -19.36
CA GLU A 53 2.42 15.64 -20.17
C GLU A 53 2.11 15.40 -21.66
N MET A 54 2.44 14.22 -22.20
CA MET A 54 2.20 13.88 -23.60
C MET A 54 0.73 13.59 -23.91
N SER A 55 0.04 12.93 -22.98
CA SER A 55 -1.36 12.51 -23.16
C SER A 55 -2.37 13.48 -22.58
N LEU A 56 -1.98 14.26 -21.56
CA LEU A 56 -2.86 15.05 -20.70
C LEU A 56 -3.94 14.21 -19.99
N ASP A 57 -3.63 12.92 -19.74
CA ASP A 57 -4.57 11.92 -19.25
C ASP A 57 -3.85 10.98 -18.26
N TYR A 58 -4.44 10.74 -17.09
CA TYR A 58 -3.85 9.87 -16.07
C TYR A 58 -3.94 8.37 -16.43
N ASP A 59 -4.79 7.97 -17.38
CA ASP A 59 -4.98 6.56 -17.77
C ASP A 59 -3.69 5.91 -18.26
N TYR A 60 -2.85 6.66 -19.00
CA TYR A 60 -1.58 6.15 -19.50
C TYR A 60 -0.53 5.98 -18.39
N CYS A 61 -0.57 6.83 -17.36
CA CYS A 61 0.24 6.66 -16.17
C CYS A 61 -0.21 5.44 -15.36
N PHE A 62 -1.52 5.18 -15.27
CA PHE A 62 -2.05 3.95 -14.68
C PHE A 62 -1.58 2.73 -15.46
N LEU A 63 -1.71 2.73 -16.80
CA LEU A 63 -1.29 1.61 -17.64
C LEU A 63 0.21 1.30 -17.46
N HIS A 64 1.05 2.32 -17.46
CA HIS A 64 2.49 2.18 -17.21
C HIS A 64 2.76 1.55 -15.83
N ALA A 65 2.20 2.13 -14.76
CA ALA A 65 2.41 1.65 -13.40
C ALA A 65 1.86 0.23 -13.20
N ALA A 66 0.70 -0.10 -13.76
CA ALA A 66 0.11 -1.43 -13.71
C ALA A 66 1.00 -2.48 -14.38
N ILE A 67 1.52 -2.19 -15.59
CA ILE A 67 2.44 -3.11 -16.26
C ILE A 67 3.70 -3.32 -15.42
N MET A 68 4.34 -2.24 -14.96
CA MET A 68 5.60 -2.32 -14.20
C MET A 68 5.45 -3.03 -12.86
N THR A 69 4.34 -2.81 -12.15
CA THR A 69 4.07 -3.48 -10.87
C THR A 69 3.76 -4.96 -11.03
N ILE A 70 2.95 -5.33 -12.03
CA ILE A 70 2.62 -6.73 -12.30
C ILE A 70 3.87 -7.49 -12.75
N THR A 71 4.70 -6.91 -13.61
CA THR A 71 5.91 -7.56 -14.10
C THR A 71 7.00 -7.66 -13.02
N SER A 72 7.17 -6.63 -12.19
CA SER A 72 8.07 -6.71 -11.02
C SER A 72 7.59 -7.71 -9.96
N LEU A 73 6.28 -7.84 -9.74
CA LEU A 73 5.70 -8.88 -8.89
C LEU A 73 5.95 -10.28 -9.48
N ALA A 74 5.75 -10.45 -10.78
CA ALA A 74 6.05 -11.71 -11.45
C ALA A 74 7.55 -12.07 -11.34
N PHE A 75 8.43 -11.08 -11.54
CA PHE A 75 9.87 -11.25 -11.37
C PHE A 75 10.22 -11.66 -9.92
N TYR A 76 9.66 -10.99 -8.91
CA TYR A 76 9.81 -11.36 -7.51
C TYR A 76 9.41 -12.82 -7.25
N ILE A 77 8.23 -13.24 -7.72
CA ILE A 77 7.74 -14.61 -7.53
C ILE A 77 8.67 -15.63 -8.19
N VAL A 78 9.10 -15.37 -9.42
CA VAL A 78 10.02 -16.26 -10.15
C VAL A 78 11.35 -16.40 -9.41
N VAL A 79 11.96 -15.28 -9.01
CA VAL A 79 13.24 -15.32 -8.28
C VAL A 79 13.09 -16.02 -6.94
N TYR A 80 11.98 -15.80 -6.22
CA TYR A 80 11.69 -16.46 -4.96
C TYR A 80 11.53 -17.98 -5.13
N MET A 81 10.79 -18.44 -6.13
CA MET A 81 10.56 -19.86 -6.42
C MET A 81 11.80 -20.59 -6.94
N MET A 82 12.74 -19.87 -7.56
CA MET A 82 13.99 -20.45 -8.06
C MET A 82 15.05 -20.64 -6.96
N GLN A 83 14.81 -20.18 -5.73
CA GLN A 83 15.82 -20.30 -4.67
C GLN A 83 16.01 -21.76 -4.21
N PRO A 84 17.26 -22.20 -3.96
CA PRO A 84 18.51 -21.45 -4.12
C PRO A 84 19.01 -21.42 -5.58
N ASN A 85 19.29 -20.23 -6.12
CA ASN A 85 19.84 -20.06 -7.47
C ASN A 85 21.23 -19.40 -7.41
N PRO A 86 22.25 -19.94 -8.10
CA PRO A 86 23.61 -19.39 -8.07
C PRO A 86 23.76 -18.07 -8.83
N TRP A 87 22.83 -17.74 -9.74
CA TRP A 87 22.91 -16.57 -10.62
C TRP A 87 22.10 -15.39 -10.09
N ILE A 88 20.92 -15.62 -9.51
CA ILE A 88 20.05 -14.57 -9.00
C ILE A 88 19.62 -14.91 -7.58
N GLN A 89 20.16 -14.16 -6.61
CA GLN A 89 19.81 -14.32 -5.22
C GLN A 89 18.60 -13.46 -4.87
N TYR A 90 17.74 -14.02 -4.03
CA TYR A 90 16.63 -13.29 -3.43
C TYR A 90 17.16 -12.25 -2.44
N ASP A 91 16.68 -11.01 -2.56
CA ASP A 91 16.97 -9.91 -1.64
C ASP A 91 15.71 -9.02 -1.50
N TYR A 92 15.61 -8.29 -0.39
CA TYR A 92 14.49 -7.39 -0.09
C TYR A 92 14.38 -6.23 -1.09
N SER A 93 15.43 -5.95 -1.87
CA SER A 93 15.41 -5.03 -3.00
C SER A 93 14.38 -5.40 -4.08
N LEU A 94 14.04 -6.69 -4.26
CA LEU A 94 12.96 -7.10 -5.18
C LEU A 94 11.60 -6.61 -4.71
N LEU A 95 11.35 -6.64 -3.40
CA LEU A 95 10.12 -6.08 -2.83
C LEU A 95 10.12 -4.54 -2.94
N ALA A 96 11.29 -3.91 -2.77
CA ALA A 96 11.44 -2.48 -3.00
C ALA A 96 11.16 -2.08 -4.48
N LEU A 97 11.53 -2.92 -5.47
CA LEU A 97 11.18 -2.67 -6.88
C LEU A 97 9.67 -2.64 -7.10
N ILE A 98 8.92 -3.58 -6.53
CA ILE A 98 7.45 -3.59 -6.63
C ILE A 98 6.88 -2.30 -6.02
N ILE A 99 7.35 -1.92 -4.83
CA ILE A 99 6.89 -0.72 -4.14
C ILE A 99 7.20 0.52 -4.97
N VAL A 100 8.42 0.66 -5.49
CA VAL A 100 8.84 1.82 -6.28
C VAL A 100 8.04 1.95 -7.57
N ASN A 101 7.84 0.85 -8.29
CA ASN A 101 7.09 0.84 -9.54
C ASN A 101 5.60 1.17 -9.37
N TRP A 102 5.05 0.96 -8.17
CA TRP A 102 3.71 1.40 -7.83
C TRP A 102 3.69 2.82 -7.27
N PHE A 103 4.48 3.07 -6.23
CA PHE A 103 4.41 4.25 -5.38
C PHE A 103 4.85 5.50 -6.12
N ILE A 104 5.89 5.43 -6.95
CA ILE A 104 6.41 6.64 -7.61
C ILE A 104 5.42 7.21 -8.63
N PRO A 105 4.86 6.42 -9.57
CA PRO A 105 3.82 6.91 -10.45
C PRO A 105 2.59 7.42 -9.68
N PHE A 106 2.19 6.70 -8.63
CA PHE A 106 1.07 7.10 -7.78
C PHE A 106 1.32 8.44 -7.09
N ALA A 107 2.44 8.57 -6.37
CA ALA A 107 2.82 9.78 -5.65
C ALA A 107 3.04 10.95 -6.62
N TYR A 108 3.69 10.72 -7.76
CA TYR A 108 3.88 11.76 -8.79
C TYR A 108 2.55 12.30 -9.31
N CYS A 109 1.64 11.42 -9.74
CA CYS A 109 0.34 11.83 -10.26
C CYS A 109 -0.55 12.45 -9.17
N PHE A 110 -0.47 11.91 -7.94
CA PHE A 110 -1.16 12.45 -6.78
C PHE A 110 -0.70 13.87 -6.45
N ILE A 111 0.62 14.09 -6.37
CA ILE A 111 1.21 15.40 -6.15
C ILE A 111 0.86 16.34 -7.31
N ARG A 112 0.94 15.86 -8.55
CA ARG A 112 0.62 16.66 -9.73
C ARG A 112 -0.82 17.14 -9.72
N ASP A 113 -1.77 16.28 -9.33
CA ASP A 113 -3.15 16.69 -9.11
C ASP A 113 -3.20 17.81 -8.06
N PHE A 114 -2.59 17.64 -6.87
CA PHE A 114 -2.57 18.68 -5.84
C PHE A 114 -1.92 20.01 -6.25
N PHE A 115 -1.02 20.03 -7.24
CA PHE A 115 -0.44 21.30 -7.73
C PHE A 115 -1.21 21.91 -8.89
N ASP A 116 -2.10 21.16 -9.53
CA ASP A 116 -2.85 21.67 -10.67
C ASP A 116 -4.05 22.52 -10.21
N ARG A 117 -4.18 23.72 -10.80
CA ARG A 117 -5.24 24.68 -10.48
C ARG A 117 -6.44 24.61 -11.43
N GLY A 118 -6.33 23.88 -12.54
CA GLY A 118 -7.41 23.71 -13.53
C GLY A 118 -7.70 22.23 -13.85
N PRO A 119 -8.69 21.96 -14.72
CA PRO A 119 -8.94 20.63 -15.28
C PRO A 119 -8.02 20.39 -16.50
N ARG A 120 -6.70 20.51 -16.31
CA ARG A 120 -5.74 20.31 -17.42
C ARG A 120 -5.64 18.84 -17.81
N PHE A 121 -5.70 17.97 -16.81
CA PHE A 121 -5.58 16.52 -16.95
C PHE A 121 -6.94 15.85 -16.69
N SER A 122 -7.29 14.85 -17.50
CA SER A 122 -8.52 14.07 -17.34
C SER A 122 -8.30 12.78 -16.54
N ASP A 123 -9.39 12.22 -16.01
CA ASP A 123 -9.46 10.83 -15.50
C ASP A 123 -8.64 10.50 -14.23
N TYR A 124 -8.36 11.51 -13.40
CA TYR A 124 -7.66 11.32 -12.12
C TYR A 124 -8.33 10.29 -11.19
N LEU A 125 -9.66 10.32 -11.07
CA LEU A 125 -10.37 9.38 -10.17
C LEU A 125 -10.28 7.94 -10.65
N PHE A 126 -10.35 7.73 -11.97
CA PHE A 126 -10.16 6.40 -12.55
C PHE A 126 -8.74 5.90 -12.24
N PHE A 127 -7.72 6.73 -12.48
CA PHE A 127 -6.34 6.44 -12.10
C PHE A 127 -6.19 6.12 -10.60
N PHE A 128 -6.73 6.97 -9.72
CA PHE A 128 -6.60 6.79 -8.28
C PHE A 128 -7.22 5.47 -7.83
N HIS A 129 -8.45 5.17 -8.26
CA HIS A 129 -9.11 3.92 -7.91
C HIS A 129 -8.44 2.69 -8.54
N GLY A 130 -7.95 2.81 -9.78
CA GLY A 130 -7.18 1.76 -10.44
C GLY A 130 -5.89 1.42 -9.69
N MET A 131 -5.11 2.45 -9.33
CA MET A 131 -3.87 2.29 -8.55
C MET A 131 -4.13 1.77 -7.13
N SER A 132 -5.25 2.18 -6.52
CA SER A 132 -5.69 1.71 -5.20
C SER A 132 -6.06 0.24 -5.23
N LEU A 133 -6.83 -0.20 -6.24
CA LEU A 133 -7.23 -1.60 -6.40
C LEU A 133 -6.01 -2.49 -6.66
N LEU A 134 -5.11 -2.04 -7.53
CA LEU A 134 -3.85 -2.74 -7.82
C LEU A 134 -3.01 -2.91 -6.54
N PHE A 135 -2.86 -1.86 -5.76
CA PHE A 135 -2.20 -1.94 -4.45
C PHE A 135 -2.90 -2.93 -3.52
N LEU A 136 -4.22 -2.86 -3.40
CA LEU A 136 -4.98 -3.74 -2.51
C LEU A 136 -4.84 -5.21 -2.88
N ILE A 137 -4.73 -5.55 -4.18
CA ILE A 137 -4.46 -6.91 -4.64
C ILE A 137 -3.06 -7.37 -4.18
N VAL A 138 -2.03 -6.56 -4.42
CA VAL A 138 -0.64 -6.87 -3.98
C VAL A 138 -0.56 -6.97 -2.46
N TYR A 139 -1.22 -6.05 -1.75
CA TYR A 139 -1.32 -6.03 -0.30
C TYR A 139 -2.04 -7.27 0.24
N LEU A 140 -3.13 -7.72 -0.39
CA LEU A 140 -3.81 -8.96 0.00
C LEU A 140 -2.90 -10.18 -0.13
N LEU A 141 -2.10 -10.26 -1.20
CA LEU A 141 -1.09 -11.32 -1.34
C LEU A 141 -0.04 -11.26 -0.23
N ALA A 142 0.42 -10.06 0.13
CA ALA A 142 1.35 -9.86 1.23
C ALA A 142 0.74 -10.27 2.58
N ILE A 143 -0.52 -9.91 2.84
CA ILE A 143 -1.26 -10.34 4.02
C ILE A 143 -1.38 -11.86 4.06
N ILE A 144 -1.81 -12.52 2.99
CA ILE A 144 -1.91 -13.99 2.94
C ILE A 144 -0.56 -14.64 3.24
N LYS A 145 0.52 -14.15 2.62
CA LYS A 145 1.88 -14.63 2.91
C LYS A 145 2.21 -14.45 4.39
N GLN A 146 1.92 -13.29 4.96
CA GLN A 146 2.23 -12.95 6.35
C GLN A 146 1.30 -13.61 7.37
N LEU A 147 0.10 -14.07 6.99
CA LEU A 147 -0.79 -14.79 7.91
C LEU A 147 -0.49 -16.29 7.93
N PHE A 148 -0.13 -16.88 6.77
CA PHE A 148 -0.11 -18.34 6.60
C PHE A 148 1.25 -18.96 6.29
N ILE A 149 2.17 -18.23 5.66
CA ILE A 149 3.44 -18.80 5.17
C ILE A 149 4.60 -18.41 6.09
N THR A 150 4.75 -17.10 6.34
CA THR A 150 5.80 -16.55 7.20
C THR A 150 5.15 -15.61 8.21
N PRO A 151 4.53 -16.11 9.28
CA PRO A 151 3.87 -15.27 10.28
C PRO A 151 4.82 -14.29 10.97
N LEU A 152 4.32 -13.08 11.26
CA LEU A 152 4.99 -12.18 12.21
C LEU A 152 4.86 -12.81 13.59
N LEU A 153 5.97 -13.25 14.16
CA LEU A 153 6.00 -13.86 15.47
C LEU A 153 6.70 -12.92 16.45
N PRO A 154 6.10 -12.64 17.62
CA PRO A 154 6.79 -11.87 18.63
C PRO A 154 7.96 -12.68 19.23
N PRO A 155 8.95 -12.01 19.84
CA PRO A 155 10.15 -12.64 20.40
C PRO A 155 9.93 -13.39 21.72
N TYR A 156 8.67 -13.58 22.14
CA TYR A 156 8.29 -14.32 23.34
C TYR A 156 7.51 -15.60 22.99
N GLU A 157 7.49 -16.54 23.91
CA GLU A 157 6.76 -17.81 23.77
C GLU A 157 5.24 -17.61 23.87
N PRO A 158 4.43 -18.44 23.20
CA PRO A 158 2.99 -18.42 23.37
C PRO A 158 2.60 -18.81 24.80
N ALA A 159 1.43 -18.32 25.25
CA ALA A 159 0.86 -18.73 26.52
C ALA A 159 0.68 -20.26 26.59
N ALA A 160 0.74 -20.83 27.80
CA ALA A 160 0.53 -22.26 28.01
C ALA A 160 -0.82 -22.71 27.40
N PHE A 161 -0.88 -23.95 26.92
CA PHE A 161 -2.06 -24.49 26.23
C PHE A 161 -3.36 -24.25 27.03
N GLY A 162 -4.29 -23.48 26.45
CA GLY A 162 -5.57 -23.11 27.06
C GLY A 162 -5.58 -21.81 27.88
N ALA A 163 -4.43 -21.18 28.12
CA ALA A 163 -4.34 -19.85 28.68
C ALA A 163 -4.50 -18.81 27.56
N HIS A 164 -5.48 -17.93 27.69
CA HIS A 164 -5.74 -16.85 26.74
C HIS A 164 -5.59 -15.50 27.43
N ASN A 165 -4.81 -14.63 26.82
CA ASN A 165 -4.68 -13.25 27.26
C ASN A 165 -5.68 -12.37 26.51
N PHE A 166 -6.67 -11.86 27.25
CA PHE A 166 -7.64 -10.89 26.73
C PHE A 166 -7.37 -9.47 27.24
N VAL A 167 -6.25 -9.26 27.93
CA VAL A 167 -5.82 -7.94 28.39
C VAL A 167 -4.88 -7.34 27.34
N PRO A 168 -5.28 -6.24 26.66
CA PRO A 168 -4.43 -5.59 25.67
C PRO A 168 -3.06 -5.19 26.22
N PHE A 169 -2.02 -5.51 25.46
CA PHE A 169 -0.61 -5.27 25.74
C PHE A 169 -0.04 -6.02 26.95
N MET A 170 -0.74 -7.03 27.49
CA MET A 170 -0.24 -7.72 28.68
C MET A 170 0.98 -8.58 28.34
N ALA A 171 0.96 -9.34 27.24
CA ALA A 171 2.09 -10.17 26.83
C ALA A 171 3.26 -9.30 26.37
N THR A 172 2.98 -8.33 25.52
CA THR A 172 3.95 -7.34 25.02
C THR A 172 4.58 -6.56 26.18
N GLY A 173 3.78 -6.08 27.12
CA GLY A 173 4.23 -5.30 28.28
C GLY A 173 5.08 -6.13 29.25
N SER A 174 4.64 -7.37 29.55
CA SER A 174 5.40 -8.28 30.41
C SER A 174 6.77 -8.61 29.82
N TYR A 175 6.83 -8.85 28.50
CA TYR A 175 8.11 -9.06 27.81
C TYR A 175 9.02 -7.83 27.91
N ILE A 176 8.48 -6.63 27.73
CA ILE A 176 9.25 -5.38 27.83
C ILE A 176 9.79 -5.20 29.25
N GLU A 177 8.98 -5.46 30.29
CA GLU A 177 9.40 -5.38 31.69
C GLU A 177 10.51 -6.39 32.03
N GLU A 178 10.37 -7.63 31.57
CA GLU A 178 11.39 -8.67 31.71
C GLU A 178 12.68 -8.27 30.99
N ALA A 179 12.55 -7.75 29.76
CA ALA A 179 13.69 -7.31 28.98
C ALA A 179 14.44 -6.16 29.64
N PHE A 180 13.73 -5.19 30.23
CA PHE A 180 14.37 -4.13 31.03
C PHE A 180 15.06 -4.68 32.28
N SER A 181 14.41 -5.59 33.00
CA SER A 181 14.94 -6.17 34.25
C SER A 181 16.21 -7.00 33.99
N ASN A 182 16.25 -7.71 32.87
CA ASN A 182 17.32 -8.63 32.51
C ASN A 182 18.34 -8.05 31.51
N ASN A 183 18.21 -6.76 31.14
CA ASN A 183 19.03 -6.11 30.11
C ASN A 183 19.03 -6.86 28.76
N ILE A 184 17.87 -7.39 28.36
CA ILE A 184 17.64 -8.01 27.05
C ILE A 184 17.43 -6.89 26.02
N ASP A 185 17.97 -7.08 24.80
CA ASP A 185 17.79 -6.14 23.71
C ASP A 185 16.32 -6.06 23.24
N LEU A 186 15.78 -4.84 23.18
CA LEU A 186 14.41 -4.55 22.77
C LEU A 186 14.24 -4.48 21.23
N HIS A 187 15.33 -4.59 20.46
CA HIS A 187 15.30 -4.43 19.02
C HIS A 187 14.23 -5.30 18.33
N HIS A 188 14.16 -6.59 18.67
CA HIS A 188 13.23 -7.53 18.04
C HIS A 188 11.76 -7.22 18.35
N ILE A 189 11.44 -6.85 19.59
CA ILE A 189 10.06 -6.50 19.95
C ILE A 189 9.63 -5.17 19.30
N ILE A 190 10.53 -4.21 19.19
CA ILE A 190 10.27 -2.94 18.52
C ILE A 190 9.98 -3.17 17.03
N ILE A 191 10.80 -4.00 16.35
CA ILE A 191 10.56 -4.34 14.94
C ILE A 191 9.19 -5.01 14.78
N TYR A 192 8.88 -6.00 15.61
CA TYR A 192 7.60 -6.71 15.56
C TYR A 192 6.40 -5.75 15.72
N ILE A 193 6.44 -4.86 16.71
CA ILE A 193 5.38 -3.85 16.95
C ILE A 193 5.22 -2.95 15.71
N ILE A 194 6.34 -2.47 15.15
CA ILE A 194 6.32 -1.59 13.97
C ILE A 194 5.75 -2.33 12.77
N GLU A 195 6.15 -3.59 12.53
CA GLU A 195 5.68 -4.39 11.41
C GLU A 195 4.17 -4.67 11.51
N MET A 196 3.67 -5.04 12.69
CA MET A 196 2.23 -5.27 12.93
C MET A 196 1.41 -4.01 12.69
N ILE A 197 1.85 -2.86 13.23
CA ILE A 197 1.19 -1.58 13.02
C ILE A 197 1.23 -1.19 11.54
N ALA A 198 2.41 -1.25 10.92
CA ALA A 198 2.62 -0.84 9.53
C ALA A 198 1.79 -1.69 8.56
N LEU A 199 1.64 -3.00 8.82
CA LEU A 199 0.85 -3.90 8.02
C LEU A 199 -0.64 -3.53 8.04
N ALA A 200 -1.16 -2.94 9.12
CA ALA A 200 -2.57 -2.55 9.24
C ALA A 200 -2.89 -1.13 8.74
N ILE A 201 -1.88 -0.26 8.52
CA ILE A 201 -2.08 1.11 8.02
C ILE A 201 -2.86 1.16 6.70
N PRO A 202 -2.50 0.36 5.66
CA PRO A 202 -3.20 0.44 4.39
C PRO A 202 -4.68 0.07 4.51
N PHE A 203 -5.01 -0.92 5.34
CA PHE A 203 -6.41 -1.25 5.64
C PHE A 203 -7.16 -0.04 6.22
N GLY A 204 -6.61 0.63 7.24
CA GLY A 204 -7.24 1.81 7.84
C GLY A 204 -7.51 2.93 6.84
N PHE A 205 -6.53 3.23 5.98
CA PHE A 205 -6.65 4.24 4.94
C PHE A 205 -7.75 3.89 3.93
N TYR A 206 -7.67 2.70 3.31
CA TYR A 206 -8.62 2.31 2.26
C TYR A 206 -10.01 1.99 2.79
N ALA A 207 -10.13 1.44 4.01
CA ALA A 207 -11.43 1.27 4.64
C ALA A 207 -12.13 2.62 4.79
N LYS A 208 -11.41 3.69 5.16
CA LYS A 208 -11.99 5.03 5.21
C LYS A 208 -12.33 5.59 3.82
N VAL A 209 -11.49 5.38 2.81
CA VAL A 209 -11.76 5.79 1.41
C VAL A 209 -13.06 5.16 0.89
N TYR A 210 -13.20 3.84 0.97
CA TYR A 210 -14.32 3.12 0.35
C TYR A 210 -15.58 3.11 1.20
N CYS A 211 -15.47 3.19 2.54
CA CYS A 211 -16.62 3.26 3.43
C CYS A 211 -17.07 4.70 3.74
N ARG A 212 -16.55 5.73 3.04
CA ARG A 212 -16.83 7.14 3.38
C ARG A 212 -18.31 7.51 3.35
N ASN A 213 -19.08 6.89 2.46
CA ASN A 213 -20.51 7.13 2.26
C ASN A 213 -21.40 6.24 3.16
N LEU A 214 -20.82 5.33 3.93
CA LEU A 214 -21.57 4.46 4.84
C LEU A 214 -21.88 5.19 6.15
N PRO A 215 -22.98 4.84 6.84
CA PRO A 215 -23.29 5.39 8.16
C PRO A 215 -22.18 5.05 9.16
N LEU A 216 -22.02 5.92 10.15
CA LEU A 216 -20.93 5.85 11.14
C LEU A 216 -20.84 4.47 11.82
N LEU A 217 -21.98 3.87 12.18
CA LEU A 217 -22.01 2.58 12.86
C LEU A 217 -21.42 1.46 11.99
N ILE A 218 -21.75 1.44 10.69
CA ILE A 218 -21.20 0.44 9.76
C ILE A 218 -19.69 0.64 9.58
N ARG A 219 -19.23 1.89 9.50
CA ARG A 219 -17.79 2.19 9.43
C ARG A 219 -17.04 1.67 10.65
N ILE A 220 -17.55 1.96 11.85
CA ILE A 220 -16.97 1.48 13.11
C ILE A 220 -16.96 -0.05 13.14
N ALA A 221 -18.06 -0.68 12.71
CA ALA A 221 -18.13 -2.14 12.59
C ALA A 221 -17.05 -2.68 11.64
N VAL A 222 -16.84 -2.08 10.47
CA VAL A 222 -15.77 -2.49 9.54
C VAL A 222 -14.39 -2.37 10.19
N TYR A 223 -14.11 -1.27 10.89
CA TYR A 223 -12.81 -1.05 11.53
C TYR A 223 -12.52 -2.05 12.66
N LEU A 224 -13.55 -2.51 13.38
CA LEU A 224 -13.39 -3.45 14.49
C LEU A 224 -13.44 -4.92 14.04
N ILE A 225 -14.38 -5.26 13.15
CA ILE A 225 -14.67 -6.65 12.77
C ILE A 225 -13.60 -7.18 11.83
N ILE A 226 -13.10 -6.41 10.87
CA ILE A 226 -12.14 -6.94 9.90
C ILE A 226 -10.82 -7.37 10.57
N PRO A 227 -10.14 -6.54 11.40
CA PRO A 227 -8.94 -7.00 12.11
C PRO A 227 -9.23 -8.17 13.05
N PHE A 228 -10.41 -8.19 13.68
CA PHE A 228 -10.83 -9.30 14.55
C PHE A 228 -10.99 -10.60 13.76
N LEU A 229 -11.59 -10.54 12.56
CA LEU A 229 -11.73 -11.70 11.69
C LEU A 229 -10.37 -12.22 11.21
N LEU A 230 -9.40 -11.35 10.94
CA LEU A 230 -8.05 -11.78 10.57
C LEU A 230 -7.38 -12.58 11.70
N GLU A 231 -7.44 -12.07 12.94
CA GLU A 231 -6.94 -12.79 14.13
C GLU A 231 -7.69 -14.12 14.34
N ALA A 232 -9.02 -14.10 14.22
CA ALA A 232 -9.84 -15.31 14.36
C ALA A 232 -9.48 -16.37 13.30
N ILE A 233 -9.21 -15.97 12.06
CA ILE A 233 -8.78 -16.87 10.99
C ILE A 233 -7.41 -17.48 11.31
N GLN A 234 -6.46 -16.67 11.79
CA GLN A 234 -5.14 -17.19 12.18
C GLN A 234 -5.26 -18.20 13.33
N TYR A 235 -6.05 -17.87 14.34
CA TYR A 235 -6.32 -18.77 15.47
C TYR A 235 -6.95 -20.09 15.02
N LEU A 236 -8.02 -20.04 14.22
CA LEU A 236 -8.69 -21.24 13.69
C LEU A 236 -7.77 -22.09 12.80
N SER A 237 -6.79 -21.47 12.15
CA SER A 237 -5.79 -22.15 11.33
C SER A 237 -4.67 -22.80 12.16
N GLY A 238 -4.68 -22.63 13.49
CA GLY A 238 -3.65 -23.15 14.39
C GLY A 238 -2.31 -22.41 14.30
N ILE A 239 -2.26 -21.28 13.59
CA ILE A 239 -1.06 -20.45 13.41
C ILE A 239 -1.09 -19.27 14.40
N GLY A 240 -2.28 -18.75 14.69
CA GLY A 240 -2.51 -17.66 15.62
C GLY A 240 -2.41 -18.12 17.07
N ARG A 241 -1.88 -17.23 17.91
CA ARG A 241 -1.70 -17.48 19.35
C ARG A 241 -2.95 -17.14 20.17
N ALA A 242 -4.00 -16.58 19.54
CA ALA A 242 -5.16 -15.97 20.20
C ALA A 242 -4.73 -15.04 21.33
N ASP A 243 -3.83 -14.11 20.99
CA ASP A 243 -3.44 -13.02 21.86
C ASP A 243 -4.13 -11.74 21.37
N ILE A 244 -4.77 -11.02 22.29
CA ILE A 244 -5.45 -9.78 21.95
C ILE A 244 -4.45 -8.65 21.58
N ASP A 245 -3.18 -8.83 21.89
CA ASP A 245 -2.10 -7.89 21.59
C ASP A 245 -2.00 -7.62 20.07
N ASP A 246 -2.01 -8.68 19.25
CA ASP A 246 -1.92 -8.61 17.79
C ASP A 246 -3.10 -7.82 17.19
N TYR A 247 -4.32 -8.12 17.68
CA TYR A 247 -5.52 -7.36 17.34
C TYR A 247 -5.36 -5.88 17.73
N THR A 248 -4.84 -5.61 18.93
CA THR A 248 -4.70 -4.24 19.46
C THR A 248 -3.67 -3.44 18.66
N LEU A 249 -2.54 -4.05 18.28
CA LEU A 249 -1.54 -3.44 17.39
C LEU A 249 -2.12 -3.17 16.00
N GLY A 250 -2.90 -4.11 15.45
CA GLY A 250 -3.64 -3.92 14.21
C GLY A 250 -4.66 -2.78 14.28
N MET A 251 -5.33 -2.60 15.42
CA MET A 251 -6.22 -1.47 15.66
C MET A 251 -5.47 -0.14 15.67
N ILE A 252 -4.27 -0.06 16.26
CA ILE A 252 -3.43 1.14 16.19
C ILE A 252 -3.10 1.49 14.73
N GLY A 253 -2.65 0.51 13.94
CA GLY A 253 -2.37 0.72 12.52
C GLY A 253 -3.61 1.18 11.74
N THR A 254 -4.77 0.61 12.04
CA THR A 254 -6.06 1.03 11.46
C THR A 254 -6.35 2.50 11.76
N VAL A 255 -6.17 2.95 13.01
CA VAL A 255 -6.36 4.36 13.40
C VAL A 255 -5.37 5.26 12.67
N ILE A 256 -4.09 4.88 12.58
CA ILE A 256 -3.07 5.66 11.84
C ILE A 256 -3.47 5.81 10.37
N GLY A 257 -3.92 4.74 9.71
CA GLY A 257 -4.42 4.81 8.34
C GLY A 257 -5.61 5.77 8.16
N ILE A 258 -6.55 5.77 9.11
CA ILE A 258 -7.66 6.72 9.14
C ILE A 258 -7.16 8.16 9.33
N ILE A 259 -6.17 8.39 10.19
CA ILE A 259 -5.57 9.72 10.39
C ILE A 259 -4.93 10.21 9.10
N ILE A 260 -4.16 9.36 8.40
CA ILE A 260 -3.53 9.70 7.11
C ILE A 260 -4.60 10.15 6.09
N TYR A 261 -5.74 9.45 6.01
CA TYR A 261 -6.85 9.87 5.15
C TYR A 261 -7.33 11.29 5.50
N HIS A 262 -7.54 11.60 6.78
CA HIS A 262 -8.03 12.91 7.19
C HIS A 262 -7.00 14.02 6.95
N ILE A 263 -5.71 13.73 7.12
CA ILE A 263 -4.62 14.66 6.78
C ILE A 263 -4.69 14.99 5.28
N ILE A 264 -4.76 13.98 4.42
CA ILE A 264 -4.84 14.16 2.98
C ILE A 264 -6.09 14.95 2.58
N TYR A 265 -7.25 14.57 3.13
CA TYR A 265 -8.51 15.28 2.93
C TYR A 265 -8.39 16.76 3.33
N TYR A 266 -7.83 17.04 4.50
CA TYR A 266 -7.67 18.40 5.02
C TYR A 266 -6.74 19.25 4.14
N ILE A 267 -5.61 18.69 3.69
CA ILE A 267 -4.69 19.37 2.77
C ILE A 267 -5.42 19.70 1.45
N SER A 268 -6.16 18.74 0.90
CA SER A 268 -6.92 18.92 -0.35
C SER A 268 -7.98 20.02 -0.22
N TYR A 269 -8.77 19.96 0.87
CA TYR A 269 -9.83 20.92 1.14
C TYR A 269 -9.28 22.33 1.39
N ASN A 270 -8.17 22.47 2.10
CA ASN A 270 -7.56 23.78 2.34
C ASN A 270 -6.99 24.41 1.06
N THR A 271 -6.37 23.59 0.21
CA THR A 271 -5.66 24.08 -0.99
C THR A 271 -6.64 24.37 -2.14
N HIS A 272 -7.66 23.52 -2.31
CA HIS A 272 -8.54 23.54 -3.49
C HIS A 272 -10.02 23.68 -3.17
N LYS A 273 -10.42 23.68 -1.90
CA LYS A 273 -11.84 23.74 -1.47
C LYS A 273 -12.68 22.59 -2.03
N ARG A 274 -12.06 21.43 -2.23
CA ARG A 274 -12.69 20.19 -2.72
C ARG A 274 -12.12 18.97 -2.02
N ASP A 275 -12.83 17.85 -2.09
CA ASP A 275 -12.29 16.54 -1.73
C ASP A 275 -11.35 16.05 -2.85
N PHE A 276 -10.26 15.37 -2.50
CA PHE A 276 -9.35 14.76 -3.48
C PHE A 276 -10.03 13.62 -4.27
N LEU A 277 -11.14 13.10 -3.74
CA LEU A 277 -11.98 12.09 -4.38
C LEU A 277 -13.18 12.69 -5.14
N GLU A 278 -13.17 13.99 -5.44
CA GLU A 278 -14.14 14.65 -6.31
C GLU A 278 -13.55 14.95 -7.70
N ASP A 279 -14.34 14.69 -8.74
CA ASP A 279 -13.94 14.91 -10.14
C ASP A 279 -13.85 16.40 -10.45
N ARG A 280 -12.81 16.79 -11.20
CA ARG A 280 -12.60 18.17 -11.69
C ARG A 280 -13.41 18.47 -12.94
N THR A 281 -13.69 17.46 -13.77
CA THR A 281 -14.31 17.62 -15.09
C THR A 281 -15.82 17.79 -15.00
N VAL A 282 -16.42 17.28 -13.92
CA VAL A 282 -17.81 17.58 -13.57
C VAL A 282 -17.88 19.02 -13.08
N THR A 283 -18.05 19.93 -14.04
CA THR A 283 -18.54 21.28 -13.74
C THR A 283 -19.84 21.07 -12.96
N LYS A 284 -19.91 21.51 -11.69
CA LYS A 284 -21.19 21.67 -11.01
C LYS A 284 -22.03 22.64 -11.84
N SER A 285 -22.79 22.10 -12.79
CA SER A 285 -24.09 22.70 -13.06
C SER A 285 -24.86 22.57 -11.74
N LEU A 286 -25.49 23.67 -11.32
CA LEU A 286 -26.34 23.82 -10.13
C LEU A 286 -25.53 24.11 -8.84
N ILE A 287 -25.66 25.28 -8.19
CA ILE A 287 -26.89 26.03 -7.87
C ILE A 287 -28.02 25.05 -7.50
N PHE A 288 -27.84 24.21 -6.48
CA PHE A 288 -28.86 23.49 -5.67
C PHE A 288 -28.03 22.59 -4.72
N HIS A 289 -27.91 22.76 -3.41
CA HIS A 289 -28.79 23.31 -2.39
C HIS A 289 -28.01 24.18 -1.39
N PHE A 290 -28.26 25.48 -1.40
CA PHE A 290 -28.57 26.15 -0.13
C PHE A 290 -29.88 25.55 0.35
N ASN A 291 -29.83 24.65 1.34
CA ASN A 291 -30.88 24.28 2.29
C ASN A 291 -30.60 22.87 2.85
N SER A 292 -29.79 22.82 3.91
CA SER A 292 -30.03 21.92 5.04
C SER A 292 -29.40 22.56 6.27
N SER A 293 -29.99 23.70 6.62
CA SER A 293 -30.08 24.16 7.99
C SER A 293 -31.04 23.23 8.75
N ILE A 294 -30.50 22.55 9.77
CA ILE A 294 -31.04 22.13 11.08
C ILE A 294 -30.29 20.86 11.50
#